data_AF-A0A9E5QJH7-F1
#
_entry.id   AF-A0A9E5QJH7-F1
#
_cell.length_a   1.000
_cell.length_b   1.000
_cell.length_c   1.000
_cell.angle_alpha   90.00
_cell.angle_beta   90.00
_cell.angle_gamma   90.00
#
_symmetry.space_group_name_H-M   'P 1'
#
loop_
_entity.id
_entity.type
_entity.pdbx_description
1 polymer ?
#
loop_
_entity_poly.entity_id
_entity_poly.type
_entity_poly.pdbx_seq_one_letter_code
_entity_poly.pdbx_strand_id
1 'polypeptide(L)'
;MIVTALSSNLVEPRDVRNVTAMVFTDGIHPHHKIMDLIKASGVPVMLVNQDSFSVATKINKSIFKLRAEESDKIKQSQDLIEEYVDVDGICELL
;
A
#
# COMPACT_ATOMS: atom_id res chain seq x y z
N MET A 1 -8.95 -11.35 -14.79
CA MET A 1 -8.42 -10.12 -14.17
C MET A 1 -7.01 -10.30 -13.60
N ILE A 2 -6.73 -11.33 -12.78
CA ILE A 2 -5.39 -11.53 -12.17
C ILE A 2 -4.27 -11.63 -13.23
N VAL A 3 -4.44 -12.46 -14.26
CA VAL A 3 -3.43 -12.64 -15.32
C VAL A 3 -3.15 -11.34 -16.07
N THR A 4 -4.18 -10.54 -16.37
CA THR A 4 -4.04 -9.23 -17.03
C THR A 4 -3.23 -8.24 -16.19
N ALA A 5 -3.50 -8.20 -14.88
CA ALA A 5 -2.76 -7.35 -13.93
C ALA A 5 -1.29 -7.79 -13.78
N LEU A 6 -1.01 -9.09 -13.91
CA LEU A 6 0.34 -9.63 -13.87
C LEU A 6 1.10 -9.41 -15.18
N SER A 7 0.42 -9.51 -16.33
CA SER A 7 1.08 -9.36 -17.63
C SER A 7 1.61 -7.96 -17.87
N SER A 8 0.95 -6.90 -17.39
CA SER A 8 1.50 -5.54 -17.45
C SER A 8 2.77 -5.41 -16.62
N ASN A 9 2.79 -6.01 -15.43
CA ASN A 9 3.95 -5.98 -14.54
C ASN A 9 5.14 -6.87 -14.98
N LEU A 10 4.90 -7.90 -15.80
CA LEU A 10 5.96 -8.79 -16.30
C LEU A 10 6.66 -8.24 -17.55
N VAL A 11 6.00 -7.35 -18.29
CA VAL A 11 6.49 -6.82 -19.57
C VAL A 11 7.15 -5.44 -19.43
N GLU A 12 6.75 -4.64 -18.44
CA GLU A 12 7.24 -3.27 -18.27
C GLU A 12 8.48 -3.18 -17.36
N PRO A 13 9.42 -2.24 -17.62
CA PRO A 13 10.54 -1.97 -16.72
C PRO A 13 10.07 -1.63 -15.30
N ARG A 14 10.87 -1.97 -14.27
CA ARG A 14 10.48 -1.86 -12.85
C ARG A 14 9.93 -0.48 -12.41
N ASP A 15 10.27 0.59 -13.12
CA ASP A 15 9.90 1.98 -12.84
C ASP A 15 8.51 2.39 -13.34
N VAL A 16 7.84 1.56 -14.14
CA VAL A 16 6.50 1.84 -14.72
C VAL A 16 5.48 0.78 -14.30
N ARG A 17 5.63 0.21 -13.09
CA ARG A 17 4.72 -0.84 -12.63
C ARG A 17 3.33 -0.30 -12.35
N ASN A 18 2.36 -0.75 -13.13
CA ASN A 18 0.95 -0.37 -13.02
C ASN A 18 0.22 -0.98 -11.80
N VAL A 19 0.77 -2.03 -11.18
CA VAL A 19 0.17 -2.65 -9.98
C VAL A 19 1.21 -2.82 -8.88
N THR A 20 1.02 -2.10 -7.77
CA THR A 20 1.93 -2.09 -6.61
C THR A 20 1.68 -3.23 -5.62
N ALA A 21 0.42 -3.67 -5.47
CA ALA A 21 0.03 -4.74 -4.55
C ALA A 21 -1.32 -5.35 -4.95
N MET A 22 -1.62 -6.56 -4.46
CA MET A 22 -2.94 -7.20 -4.63
C MET A 22 -3.50 -7.71 -3.30
N VAL A 23 -4.82 -7.62 -3.12
CA VAL A 23 -5.54 -8.16 -1.97
C VAL A 23 -6.59 -9.16 -2.44
N PHE A 24 -6.54 -10.38 -1.91
CA PHE A 24 -7.51 -11.44 -2.15
C PHE A 24 -8.52 -11.46 -1.01
N THR A 25 -9.80 -11.21 -1.31
CA THR A 25 -10.89 -11.12 -0.33
C THR A 25 -11.62 -12.44 -0.14
N ASP A 26 -12.53 -12.48 0.86
CA ASP A 26 -13.42 -13.60 1.14
C ASP A 26 -12.69 -14.93 1.43
N GLY A 27 -11.41 -14.87 1.80
CA GLY A 27 -10.57 -16.06 2.03
C GLY A 27 -10.31 -16.87 0.75
N ILE A 28 -10.54 -16.30 -0.43
CA ILE A 28 -10.40 -17.01 -1.70
C ILE A 28 -8.92 -17.06 -2.11
N HIS A 29 -8.35 -18.25 -2.07
CA HIS A 29 -7.01 -18.49 -2.55
C HIS A 29 -6.96 -18.62 -4.08
N PRO A 30 -6.01 -17.95 -4.76
CA PRO A 30 -5.73 -18.22 -6.16
C PRO A 30 -5.28 -19.67 -6.37
N HIS A 31 -5.65 -20.22 -7.52
CA HIS A 31 -5.16 -21.53 -7.95
C HIS A 31 -3.61 -21.55 -8.00
N HIS A 32 -2.99 -22.69 -7.69
CA HIS A 32 -1.53 -22.82 -7.54
C HIS A 32 -0.72 -22.23 -8.71
N LYS A 33 -1.13 -22.50 -9.96
CA LYS A 33 -0.45 -21.94 -11.16
C LYS A 33 -0.47 -20.40 -11.18
N ILE A 34 -1.55 -19.79 -10.71
CA ILE A 34 -1.65 -18.33 -10.60
C ILE A 34 -0.74 -17.83 -9.48
N MET A 35 -0.67 -18.57 -8.37
CA MET A 35 0.24 -18.25 -7.26
C MET A 35 1.71 -18.24 -7.71
N ASP A 36 2.11 -19.17 -8.58
CA ASP A 36 3.46 -19.19 -9.15
C ASP A 36 3.76 -17.95 -10.00
N LEU A 37 2.78 -17.49 -10.80
CA LEU A 37 2.90 -16.25 -11.57
C LEU A 37 2.98 -15.01 -10.68
N ILE A 38 2.22 -14.97 -9.58
CA ILE A 38 2.27 -13.89 -8.59
C ILE A 38 3.64 -13.82 -7.93
N LYS A 39 4.21 -14.97 -7.54
CA LYS A 39 5.55 -15.03 -6.96
C LYS A 39 6.61 -14.52 -7.94
N ALA A 40 6.50 -14.89 -9.21
CA ALA A 40 7.44 -14.46 -10.25
C ALA A 40 7.37 -12.95 -10.55
N SER A 41 6.20 -12.32 -10.41
CA SER A 41 6.04 -10.88 -10.66
C SER A 41 6.62 -9.99 -9.54
N GLY A 42 6.87 -10.55 -8.36
CA GLY A 42 7.37 -9.82 -7.20
C GLY A 42 6.37 -8.80 -6.63
N VAL A 43 5.09 -8.91 -6.98
CA VAL A 43 4.02 -8.06 -6.44
C VAL A 43 3.63 -8.59 -5.05
N PRO A 44 3.67 -7.77 -3.99
CA PRO A 44 3.18 -8.13 -2.68
C PRO A 44 1.69 -8.51 -2.71
N VAL A 45 1.33 -9.59 -2.02
CA VAL A 45 -0.06 -10.06 -1.94
C VAL A 45 -0.49 -10.33 -0.50
N MET A 46 -1.76 -10.02 -0.21
CA MET A 46 -2.40 -10.27 1.07
C MET A 46 -3.70 -11.05 0.86
N LEU A 47 -3.97 -12.02 1.74
CA LEU A 47 -5.26 -12.71 1.81
C LEU A 47 -6.03 -12.23 3.03
N VAL A 48 -7.30 -11.91 2.85
CA VAL A 48 -8.19 -11.43 3.90
C VAL A 48 -9.54 -12.16 3.82
N ASN A 49 -10.18 -12.36 4.98
CA ASN A 49 -11.47 -13.05 5.07
C ASN A 49 -12.67 -12.12 4.87
N GLN A 50 -12.46 -10.81 4.93
CA GLN A 50 -13.51 -9.82 4.69
C GLN A 50 -13.79 -9.69 3.19
N ASP A 51 -15.02 -9.27 2.86
CA ASP A 51 -15.45 -9.03 1.49
C ASP A 51 -14.75 -7.80 0.86
N SER A 52 -14.78 -7.74 -0.47
CA SER A 52 -14.16 -6.66 -1.24
C SER A 52 -14.63 -5.25 -0.83
N PHE A 53 -15.91 -5.06 -0.47
CA PHE A 53 -16.42 -3.75 -0.08
C PHE A 53 -15.92 -3.32 1.30
N SER A 54 -15.96 -4.22 2.27
CA SER A 54 -15.44 -3.99 3.62
C SER A 54 -13.94 -3.66 3.60
N VAL A 55 -13.16 -4.40 2.81
CA VAL A 55 -11.72 -4.19 2.65
C VAL A 55 -11.42 -2.87 1.96
N ALA A 56 -12.09 -2.58 0.83
CA ALA A 56 -11.92 -1.32 0.12
C ALA A 56 -12.27 -0.11 1.02
N THR A 57 -13.36 -0.22 1.79
CA THR A 57 -13.77 0.81 2.75
C THR A 57 -12.70 1.01 3.84
N LYS A 58 -12.15 -0.07 4.39
CA LYS A 58 -11.11 0.00 5.41
C LYS A 58 -9.83 0.64 4.88
N ILE A 59 -9.40 0.27 3.67
CA ILE A 59 -8.24 0.89 3.00
C ILE A 59 -8.51 2.39 2.78
N ASN A 60 -9.68 2.74 2.26
CA ASN A 60 -10.05 4.14 2.01
C ASN A 60 -10.02 4.98 3.29
N LYS A 61 -10.51 4.44 4.41
CA LYS A 61 -10.46 5.08 5.74
C LYS A 61 -9.06 5.12 6.35
N SER A 62 -8.15 4.25 5.91
CA SER A 62 -6.76 4.22 6.38
C SER A 62 -5.87 5.25 5.69
N ILE A 63 -6.34 5.87 4.61
CA ILE A 63 -5.67 7.01 3.98
C ILE A 63 -5.73 8.17 4.97
N PHE A 64 -4.61 8.41 5.65
CA PHE A 64 -4.46 9.47 6.63
C PHE A 64 -4.61 10.83 5.93
N LYS A 65 -5.58 11.61 6.39
CA LYS A 65 -5.76 13.00 6.02
C LYS A 65 -5.63 13.82 7.29
N LEU A 66 -4.76 14.82 7.26
CA LEU A 66 -4.74 15.88 8.27
C LEU A 66 -5.69 16.97 7.80
N ARG A 67 -6.67 17.31 8.64
CA ARG A 67 -7.45 18.55 8.48
C ARG A 67 -7.01 19.57 9.52
N ALA A 68 -7.18 20.85 9.22
CA ALA A 68 -6.75 21.94 10.09
C ALA A 68 -7.43 21.89 11.46
N GLU A 69 -8.63 21.30 11.55
CA GLU A 69 -9.41 21.19 12.77
C GLU A 69 -9.01 19.98 13.65
N GLU A 70 -8.16 19.08 13.15
CA GLU A 70 -7.78 17.83 13.84
C GLU A 70 -6.52 18.02 14.71
N SER A 71 -6.61 18.89 15.72
CA SER A 71 -5.49 19.29 16.58
C SER A 71 -4.69 18.12 17.17
N ASP A 72 -5.38 17.05 17.57
CA ASP A 72 -4.74 15.88 18.19
C ASP A 72 -3.87 15.11 17.18
N LYS A 73 -4.34 14.96 15.94
CA LYS A 73 -3.57 14.29 14.87
C LYS A 73 -2.40 15.14 14.41
N ILE A 74 -2.59 16.46 14.35
CA ILE A 74 -1.52 17.42 14.02
C ILE A 74 -0.43 17.29 15.08
N LYS A 75 -0.79 17.34 16.36
CA LYS A 75 0.16 17.21 17.46
C LYS A 75 0.91 15.88 17.42
N GLN A 76 0.22 14.75 17.29
CA GLN A 76 0.88 13.44 17.18
C GLN A 76 1.85 13.36 16.00
N SER A 77 1.52 14.01 14.87
CA SER A 77 2.41 14.06 13.72
C SER A 77 3.65 14.93 13.99
N GLN A 78 3.48 16.06 14.69
CA GLN A 78 4.58 16.92 15.13
C GLN A 78 5.49 16.18 16.11
N ASP A 79 4.92 15.55 17.14
CA ASP A 79 5.66 14.78 18.15
C ASP A 79 6.51 13.68 17.47
N LEU A 80 5.95 12.99 16.48
CA LEU A 80 6.67 11.96 15.72
C LEU A 80 7.87 12.52 14.94
N ILE A 81 7.74 13.71 14.35
CA ILE A 81 8.84 14.34 13.62
C ILE A 81 9.90 14.84 14.60
N GLU A 82 9.50 15.55 15.66
CA GLU A 82 10.41 16.07 16.68
C GLU A 82 11.21 14.96 17.38
N GLU A 83 10.61 13.78 17.59
CA GLU A 83 11.28 12.66 18.25
C GLU A 83 12.25 11.90 17.33
N TYR A 84 11.94 11.76 16.04
CA TYR A 84 12.64 10.83 15.15
C TYR A 84 13.36 11.48 13.95
N VAL A 85 13.25 12.79 13.76
CA VAL A 85 13.83 13.50 12.62
C VAL A 85 14.70 14.67 13.10
N ASP A 86 15.96 14.69 12.68
CA ASP A 86 16.85 15.83 12.87
C ASP A 86 16.52 16.95 11.86
N VAL A 87 15.54 17.77 12.23
CA VAL A 87 15.04 18.86 11.37
C VAL A 87 16.12 19.92 11.15
N ASP A 88 16.89 20.25 12.20
CA ASP A 88 17.95 21.26 12.13
C ASP A 88 19.04 20.81 11.15
N GLY A 89 19.50 19.55 11.24
CA GLY A 89 20.47 18.99 10.31
C GLY A 89 19.98 18.98 8.86
N ILE A 90 18.67 18.79 8.61
CA ILE A 90 18.09 18.90 7.26
C ILE A 90 18.12 20.35 6.77
N CYS A 91 17.77 21.31 7.64
CA CYS A 91 17.74 22.73 7.30
C CYS A 91 19.13 23.31 6.98
N GLU A 92 20.19 22.80 7.60
CA GLU A 92 21.57 23.20 7.29
C GLU A 92 22.07 22.72 5.92
N LEU A 93 21.42 21.71 5.32
CA LEU A 93 21.79 21.15 4.02
C LEU A 93 21.09 21.83 2.82
N LEU A 94 20.18 22.77 3.07
CA LEU A 94 19.40 23.51 2.06
C LEU A 94 19.96 24.92 1.82
#